data_AF-A0A923J481-F1
#
_entry.id   AF-A0A923J481-F1
#
_cell.length_a   1.000
_cell.length_b   1.000
_cell.length_c   1.000
_cell.angle_alpha   90.00
_cell.angle_beta   90.00
_cell.angle_gamma   90.00
#
_symmetry.space_group_name_H-M   'P 1'
#
loop_
_entity.id
_entity.type
_entity.pdbx_description
1 polymer ?
#
loop_
_entity_poly.entity_id
_entity_poly.type
_entity_poly.pdbx_seq_one_letter_code
_entity_poly.pdbx_strand_id
1 'polypeptide(L)' 'MSKLSEKAARNLKAVREKKPLVHNITNLVVMNYTANALLAMGASPVMAHAENEVEEMVSHAG' A
#
# COMPACT_ATOMS: atom_id res chain seq x y z
N MET A 1 24.62 11.22 -6.40
CA MET A 1 23.75 10.02 -6.35
C MET A 1 23.40 9.56 -4.93
N SER A 2 24.16 9.89 -3.85
CA SER A 2 23.89 9.35 -2.49
C SER A 2 22.56 9.79 -1.84
N LYS A 3 22.10 11.03 -2.10
CA LYS A 3 20.91 11.59 -1.42
C LYS A 3 19.60 10.84 -1.73
N LEU A 4 19.46 10.28 -2.93
CA LEU A 4 18.22 9.60 -3.33
C LEU A 4 18.11 8.20 -2.70
N SER A 5 19.20 7.42 -2.71
CA SER A 5 19.24 6.10 -2.09
C SER A 5 19.02 6.17 -0.58
N GLU A 6 19.61 7.15 0.10
CA GLU A 6 19.39 7.39 1.53
C GLU A 6 17.93 7.77 1.84
N LYS A 7 17.29 8.58 0.98
CA LYS A 7 15.87 8.92 1.14
C LYS A 7 14.97 7.71 0.89
N ALA A 8 15.26 6.91 -0.13
CA ALA A 8 14.50 5.69 -0.43
C ALA A 8 14.58 4.67 0.73
N ALA A 9 15.77 4.45 1.29
CA ALA A 9 15.94 3.55 2.43
C ALA A 9 15.16 4.03 3.67
N ARG A 10 15.18 5.33 3.96
CA ARG A 10 14.40 5.92 5.07
C ARG A 10 12.90 5.75 4.87
N ASN A 11 12.40 5.99 3.65
CA ASN A 11 10.98 5.81 3.34
C ASN A 11 10.55 4.35 3.46
N LEU A 12 11.35 3.41 2.94
CA LEU A 12 11.05 1.98 3.05
C LEU A 12 11.03 1.52 4.52
N LYS A 13 11.96 2.02 5.35
CA LYS A 13 11.93 1.77 6.79
C LYS A 13 10.63 2.27 7.42
N ALA A 14 10.21 3.51 7.11
CA ALA A 14 8.98 4.07 7.64
C ALA A 14 7.72 3.27 7.22
N VAL A 15 7.67 2.78 5.99
CA VAL A 15 6.57 1.91 5.52
C VAL A 15 6.52 0.62 6.34
N ARG A 16 7.67 -0.03 6.56
CA ARG A 16 7.73 -1.28 7.34
C ARG A 16 7.41 -1.11 8.82
N GLU A 17 7.73 0.05 9.39
CA GLU A 17 7.41 0.40 10.78
C GLU A 17 5.92 0.71 10.95
N LYS A 18 5.35 1.53 10.06
CA LYS A 18 3.94 1.94 10.14
C LYS A 18 2.96 0.87 9.65
N LYS A 19 3.40 -0.01 8.75
CA LYS A 19 2.58 -1.02 8.07
C LYS A 19 1.26 -0.46 7.54
N PRO A 20 1.32 0.60 6.72
CA PRO A 20 0.13 1.36 6.34
C PRO A 20 -0.89 0.49 5.63
N LEU A 21 -2.18 0.78 5.86
CA LEU A 21 -3.27 0.16 5.10
C LEU A 21 -3.46 0.91 3.78
N VAL A 22 -3.25 0.24 2.66
CA VAL A 22 -3.32 0.83 1.31
C VAL A 22 -4.57 0.31 0.59
N HIS A 23 -5.56 1.19 0.44
CA HIS A 23 -6.76 0.91 -0.35
C HIS A 23 -6.47 1.07 -1.83
N ASN A 24 -6.52 -0.04 -2.56
CA ASN A 24 -6.25 -0.11 -3.97
C ASN A 24 -7.58 -0.25 -4.75
N ILE A 25 -7.87 0.74 -5.58
CA ILE A 25 -8.87 0.66 -6.63
C ILE A 25 -8.09 0.48 -7.93
N THR A 26 -7.94 -0.77 -8.37
CA THR A 26 -7.09 -1.14 -9.51
C THR A 26 -7.79 -2.12 -10.43
N ASN A 27 -7.19 -2.41 -11.57
CA ASN A 27 -7.72 -3.38 -12.52
C ASN A 27 -7.50 -4.82 -12.05
N LEU A 28 -8.37 -5.73 -12.52
CA LEU A 28 -8.33 -7.15 -12.16
C LEU A 28 -7.03 -7.85 -12.58
N VAL A 29 -6.37 -7.37 -13.64
CA VAL A 29 -5.15 -7.99 -14.19
C VAL A 29 -3.98 -7.88 -13.20
N VAL A 30 -3.86 -6.75 -12.50
CA VAL A 30 -2.72 -6.49 -11.61
C VAL A 30 -3.06 -6.64 -10.12
N MET A 31 -4.32 -6.85 -9.75
CA MET A 31 -4.77 -6.88 -8.36
C MET A 31 -3.88 -7.74 -7.45
N ASN A 32 -3.62 -8.99 -7.86
CA ASN A 32 -2.80 -9.91 -7.08
C ASN A 32 -1.33 -9.47 -7.00
N TYR A 33 -0.78 -8.98 -8.11
CA TYR A 33 0.60 -8.51 -8.17
C TYR A 33 0.80 -7.29 -7.25
N THR A 34 -0.11 -6.32 -7.30
CA THR A 34 -0.09 -5.13 -6.45
C THR A 34 -0.22 -5.49 -4.97
N ALA A 35 -1.12 -6.42 -4.62
CA ALA A 35 -1.24 -6.91 -3.24
C ALA A 35 0.08 -7.51 -2.73
N ASN A 36 0.67 -8.43 -3.50
CA ASN A 36 1.91 -9.09 -3.10
C ASN A 36 3.11 -8.13 -3.05
N ALA A 37 3.18 -7.15 -3.95
CA ALA A 37 4.21 -6.12 -3.90
C ALA A 37 4.11 -5.27 -2.61
N LEU A 38 2.90 -4.86 -2.22
CA LEU A 38 2.67 -4.11 -0.98
C LEU A 38 3.03 -4.94 0.26
N LEU A 39 2.63 -6.22 0.30
CA LEU A 39 3.00 -7.15 1.36
C LEU A 39 4.53 -7.31 1.46
N ALA A 40 5.22 -7.50 0.33
CA ALA A 40 6.67 -7.64 0.29
C ALA A 40 7.39 -6.35 0.75
N MET A 41 6.81 -5.18 0.50
CA MET A 41 7.33 -3.90 0.99
C MET A 41 7.03 -3.68 2.48
N GLY A 42 6.12 -4.43 3.08
CA GLY A 42 5.72 -4.34 4.50
C GLY A 42 4.48 -3.49 4.77
N ALA A 43 3.70 -3.18 3.74
CA ALA A 43 2.39 -2.54 3.84
C ALA A 43 1.25 -3.57 3.85
N SER A 44 0.05 -3.13 4.17
CA SER A 44 -1.16 -3.95 4.19
C SER A 44 -2.08 -3.55 3.04
N PRO A 45 -2.25 -4.36 1.98
CA PRO A 45 -3.18 -4.04 0.90
C PRO A 45 -4.64 -4.33 1.28
N VAL A 46 -5.56 -3.43 0.90
CA VAL A 46 -7.00 -3.72 0.87
C VAL A 46 -7.55 -3.42 -0.53
N MET A 47 -8.37 -4.34 -1.02
CA MET A 47 -8.90 -4.37 -2.39
C MET A 47 -10.43 -4.35 -2.32
N ALA A 48 -11.02 -3.28 -1.78
CA ALA A 48 -12.47 -3.12 -1.66
C ALA A 48 -13.00 -2.27 -2.83
N HIS A 49 -13.86 -2.88 -3.66
CA HIS A 49 -14.37 -2.25 -4.89
C HIS A 49 -15.88 -2.01 -4.80
N ALA A 50 -16.52 -2.60 -3.79
CA ALA A 50 -17.96 -2.50 -3.58
C ALA A 50 -18.27 -1.11 -3.02
N GLU A 51 -19.14 -0.35 -3.70
CA GLU A 51 -19.44 1.05 -3.38
C GLU A 51 -19.85 1.23 -1.90
N ASN A 52 -20.52 0.23 -1.33
CA ASN A 52 -20.98 0.17 0.05
C ASN A 52 -19.87 -0.05 1.09
N GLU A 53 -18.66 -0.44 0.68
CA GLU A 53 -17.52 -0.71 1.58
C GLU A 53 -16.37 0.29 1.36
N VAL A 54 -16.38 1.05 0.25
CA VAL A 54 -15.29 1.99 -0.10
C VAL A 54 -15.18 3.12 0.93
N GLU A 55 -16.30 3.72 1.36
CA GLU A 55 -16.29 4.85 2.29
C GLU A 55 -15.69 4.45 3.65
N GLU A 56 -16.07 3.28 4.16
CA GLU A 56 -15.55 2.73 5.40
C GLU A 56 -14.06 2.37 5.26
N MET A 57 -13.63 1.77 4.15
CA MET A 57 -12.23 1.40 3.94
C MET A 57 -11.30 2.59 3.74
N VAL A 58 -11.75 3.66 3.09
CA VAL A 58 -10.97 4.91 2.96
C VAL A 58 -10.71 5.53 4.32
N SER A 59 -11.67 5.46 5.27
CA SER A 59 -11.49 6.01 6.62
C SER A 59 -10.40 5.29 7.44
N HIS A 60 -10.09 4.04 7.09
CA HIS A 60 -9.07 3.22 7.75
C HIS A 60 -7.72 3.19 7.00
N ALA A 61 -7.67 3.71 5.78
CA ALA A 61 -6.45 3.73 4.97
C ALA A 61 -5.49 4.85 5.44
N GLY A 62 -4.22 4.52 5.69
CA GLY A 62 -3.22 5.44 6.24
C GLY A 62 -1.93 4.77 6.68
#